data_AF-A0A431UEH9-F1
#
_entry.id   AF-A0A431UEH9-F1
#
_cell.length_a   1.000
_cell.length_b   1.000
_cell.length_c   1.000
_cell.angle_alpha   90.00
_cell.angle_beta   90.00
_cell.angle_gamma   90.00
#
_symmetry.space_group_name_H-M   'P 1'
#
loop_
_entity.id
_entity.type
_entity.pdbx_description
1 polymer ?
#
loop_
_entity_poly.entity_id
_entity_poly.type
_entity_poly.pdbx_seq_one_letter_code
_entity_poly.pdbx_strand_id
1 'polypeptide(L)'
;MPLPADFYWTTRSASLPNDASTVIACSGVWIVAMTQRVGDGIWIANLDRHRHGPGGPFRWCTSYVQGRAGAEMWVTRHEARLREDVAKIEAYREAVRANRLAKLHIKPPFGWEG
;
A
#
# COMPACT_ATOMS: atom_id res chain seq x y z
N MET A 1 -14.69 -7.19 -8.30
CA MET A 1 -13.97 -6.85 -9.54
C MET A 1 -12.54 -7.33 -9.37
N PRO A 2 -11.92 -7.94 -10.39
CA PRO A 2 -10.54 -8.37 -10.29
C PRO A 2 -9.65 -7.15 -10.06
N LEU A 3 -8.57 -7.34 -9.30
CA LEU A 3 -7.59 -6.31 -9.05
C LEU A 3 -6.95 -5.87 -10.39
N PRO A 4 -6.75 -4.55 -10.64
CA PRO A 4 -6.17 -4.09 -11.90
C PRO A 4 -4.78 -4.66 -12.15
N ALA A 5 -4.35 -4.67 -13.42
CA ALA A 5 -3.01 -5.10 -13.80
C ALA A 5 -1.95 -4.31 -13.00
N ASP A 6 -0.82 -4.96 -12.70
CA ASP A 6 0.32 -4.44 -11.92
C ASP A 6 0.10 -4.34 -10.40
N PHE A 7 -1.16 -4.39 -9.94
CA PHE A 7 -1.48 -4.51 -8.52
C PHE A 7 -1.59 -5.99 -8.14
N TYR A 8 -1.04 -6.35 -6.98
CA TYR A 8 -1.04 -7.73 -6.49
C TYR A 8 -1.15 -7.81 -4.97
N TRP A 9 -1.72 -8.92 -4.50
CA TRP A 9 -1.72 -9.25 -3.09
C TRP A 9 -0.39 -9.87 -2.67
N THR A 10 0.12 -9.46 -1.51
CA THR A 10 1.34 -9.98 -0.91
C THR A 10 1.20 -10.05 0.62
N THR A 11 2.10 -10.78 1.27
CA THR A 11 2.23 -10.77 2.73
C THR A 11 2.86 -9.46 3.19
N ARG A 12 2.64 -9.11 4.46
CA ARG A 12 3.25 -7.92 5.09
C ARG A 12 4.76 -8.06 5.35
N SER A 13 5.32 -9.26 5.19
CA SER A 13 6.74 -9.51 5.41
C SER A 13 7.20 -10.64 4.51
N ALA A 14 8.31 -10.41 3.79
CA ALA A 14 8.95 -11.44 2.99
C ALA A 14 9.44 -12.64 3.83
N SER A 15 9.71 -12.42 5.12
CA SER A 15 10.12 -13.48 6.05
C SER A 15 8.97 -14.37 6.52
N LEU A 16 7.72 -14.03 6.20
CA LEU A 16 6.52 -14.79 6.56
C LEU A 16 5.71 -15.10 5.28
N PRO A 17 6.22 -15.96 4.39
CA PRO A 17 5.58 -16.23 3.10
C PRO A 17 4.27 -17.01 3.20
N ASN A 18 4.06 -17.75 4.31
CA ASN A 18 2.87 -18.56 4.56
C ASN A 18 1.74 -17.79 5.26
N ASP A 19 1.99 -16.52 5.63
CA ASP A 19 0.97 -15.67 6.25
C ASP A 19 -0.11 -15.27 5.24
N ALA A 20 -1.28 -14.88 5.75
CA ALA A 20 -2.33 -14.32 4.91
C ALA A 20 -1.83 -13.08 4.14
N SER A 21 -2.12 -13.05 2.83
CA SER A 21 -1.81 -11.91 1.98
C SER A 21 -2.67 -10.70 2.35
N THR A 22 -2.09 -9.82 3.14
CA THR A 22 -2.78 -8.69 3.77
C THR A 22 -2.43 -7.34 3.15
N VAL A 23 -1.56 -7.31 2.14
CA VAL A 23 -1.12 -6.06 1.50
C VAL A 23 -1.45 -6.11 0.01
N ILE A 24 -2.04 -5.03 -0.51
CA ILE A 24 -2.04 -4.76 -1.96
C ILE A 24 -0.84 -3.87 -2.27
N ALA A 25 0.01 -4.32 -3.19
CA ALA A 25 1.16 -3.59 -3.65
C ALA A 25 1.15 -3.38 -5.17
N CYS A 26 1.87 -2.36 -5.63
CA CYS A 26 2.18 -2.09 -7.04
C CYS A 26 3.65 -1.66 -7.12
N SER A 27 4.47 -2.34 -7.91
CA SER A 27 5.94 -2.10 -7.96
C SER A 27 6.62 -2.06 -6.59
N GLY A 28 6.19 -2.94 -5.67
CA GLY A 28 6.70 -2.94 -4.28
C GLY A 28 6.28 -1.75 -3.42
N VAL A 29 5.44 -0.84 -3.92
CA VAL A 29 4.80 0.24 -3.15
C VAL A 29 3.53 -0.30 -2.51
N TRP A 30 3.40 -0.13 -1.19
CA TRP A 30 2.23 -0.61 -0.45
C TRP A 30 1.07 0.37 -0.54
N ILE A 31 -0.03 -0.06 -1.15
CA ILE A 31 -1.19 0.78 -1.43
C ILE A 31 -2.28 0.60 -0.36
N VAL A 32 -2.61 -0.65 -0.05
CA VAL A 32 -3.52 -1.03 1.03
C VAL A 32 -2.82 -1.99 1.97
N ALA A 33 -2.99 -1.81 3.27
CA ALA A 33 -2.54 -2.77 4.28
C ALA A 33 -3.70 -3.16 5.20
N MET A 34 -4.07 -4.43 5.18
CA MET A 34 -5.06 -5.00 6.07
C MET A 34 -4.41 -5.49 7.36
N THR A 35 -5.07 -5.24 8.48
CA THR A 35 -4.63 -5.69 9.80
C THR A 35 -5.84 -6.17 10.59
N GLN A 36 -5.68 -7.29 11.28
CA GLN A 36 -6.64 -7.72 12.28
C GLN A 36 -6.28 -7.10 13.62
N ARG A 37 -7.24 -6.46 14.27
CA ARG A 37 -7.08 -5.92 15.62
C ARG A 37 -6.98 -7.08 16.62
N VAL A 38 -6.02 -6.95 17.52
CA VAL A 38 -5.81 -7.93 18.60
C VAL A 38 -6.95 -7.82 19.61
N GLY A 39 -7.50 -8.97 20.01
CA GLY A 39 -8.51 -9.07 21.07
C GLY A 39 -9.94 -9.30 20.57
N ASP A 40 -10.38 -8.57 19.55
CA ASP A 40 -11.76 -8.67 19.03
C ASP A 40 -11.86 -9.18 17.60
N GLY A 41 -10.73 -9.41 16.94
CA GLY A 41 -10.68 -10.03 15.61
C GLY A 41 -11.21 -9.14 14.49
N ILE A 42 -11.49 -7.87 14.76
CA ILE A 42 -12.00 -6.92 13.75
C ILE A 42 -10.91 -6.65 12.72
N TRP A 43 -11.29 -6.67 11.44
CA TRP A 43 -10.38 -6.34 10.35
C TRP A 43 -10.45 -4.86 10.00
N ILE A 44 -9.30 -4.28 9.67
CA ILE A 44 -9.17 -2.91 9.21
C ILE A 44 -8.39 -2.91 7.91
N ALA A 45 -8.83 -2.14 6.92
CA ALA A 45 -8.07 -1.84 5.71
C ALA A 45 -7.53 -0.40 5.78
N ASN A 46 -6.21 -0.25 5.89
CA ASN A 46 -5.53 1.03 5.81
C ASN A 46 -5.35 1.38 4.33
N LEU A 47 -5.95 2.49 3.90
CA LEU A 47 -5.95 2.98 2.53
C LEU A 47 -4.86 4.02 2.35
N ASP A 48 -4.43 4.22 1.11
CA ASP A 48 -3.39 5.21 0.77
C ASP A 48 -2.13 5.05 1.65
N ARG A 49 -1.74 3.78 1.88
CA ARG A 49 -0.65 3.44 2.80
C ARG A 49 0.68 4.05 2.37
N HIS A 50 0.87 4.22 1.05
CA HIS A 50 2.00 4.88 0.39
C HIS A 50 2.01 6.40 0.53
N ARG A 51 0.90 7.02 0.93
CA ARG A 51 0.80 8.48 1.09
C ARG A 51 0.87 8.91 2.55
N HIS A 52 0.31 8.11 3.46
CA HIS A 52 0.08 8.54 4.84
C HIS A 52 0.90 7.82 5.89
N GLY A 53 1.57 6.71 5.55
CA GLY A 53 2.25 5.96 6.59
C GLY A 53 1.29 5.10 7.42
N PRO A 54 1.78 4.52 8.54
CA PRO A 54 0.91 3.98 9.58
C PRO A 54 0.01 5.11 10.12
N GLY A 55 -1.30 4.84 10.29
CA GLY A 55 -2.25 5.84 10.82
C GLY A 55 -2.95 6.71 9.78
N GLY A 56 -2.79 6.40 8.49
CA GLY A 56 -3.58 7.00 7.41
C GLY A 56 -5.07 6.64 7.44
N PRO A 57 -5.85 7.11 6.44
CA PRO A 57 -7.26 6.78 6.30
C PRO A 57 -7.48 5.27 6.32
N PHE A 58 -8.49 4.81 7.04
CA PHE A 58 -8.80 3.38 7.12
C PHE A 58 -10.31 3.11 7.05
N ARG A 59 -10.65 1.85 6.81
CA ARG A 59 -12.04 1.35 6.89
C ARG A 59 -12.13 0.08 7.72
N TRP A 60 -13.17 0.03 8.52
CA TRP A 60 -13.59 -1.18 9.25
C TRP A 60 -14.13 -2.23 8.28
N CYS A 61 -13.75 -3.48 8.52
CA CYS A 61 -14.14 -4.64 7.74
C CYS A 61 -14.77 -5.68 8.68
N THR A 62 -15.84 -6.34 8.26
CA THR A 62 -16.49 -7.38 9.07
C THR A 62 -15.73 -8.70 9.05
N SER A 63 -14.91 -8.93 8.01
CA SER A 63 -14.08 -10.12 7.87
C SER A 63 -12.89 -9.85 6.94
N TYR A 64 -11.91 -10.76 6.96
CA TYR A 64 -10.78 -10.73 6.02
C TYR A 64 -11.26 -10.78 4.56
N VAL A 65 -12.17 -11.71 4.24
CA VAL A 65 -12.68 -11.90 2.87
C VAL A 65 -13.41 -10.65 2.38
N GLN A 66 -14.30 -10.08 3.20
CA GLN A 66 -15.01 -8.86 2.85
C GLN A 66 -14.06 -7.67 2.72
N GLY A 67 -13.08 -7.55 3.63
CA GLY A 67 -12.09 -6.49 3.57
C GLY A 67 -11.24 -6.55 2.31
N ARG A 68 -10.85 -7.76 1.88
CA ARG A 68 -10.17 -7.98 0.60
C ARG A 68 -10.99 -7.53 -0.60
N ALA A 69 -12.25 -7.96 -0.68
CA ALA A 69 -13.14 -7.56 -1.78
C ALA A 69 -13.34 -6.03 -1.81
N GLY A 70 -13.52 -5.41 -0.64
CA GLY A 70 -13.63 -3.95 -0.51
C GLY A 70 -12.35 -3.22 -0.92
N ALA A 71 -11.18 -3.75 -0.55
CA ALA A 71 -9.89 -3.21 -0.94
C ALA A 71 -9.67 -3.29 -2.47
N GLU A 72 -9.97 -4.42 -3.09
CA GLU A 72 -9.89 -4.60 -4.55
C GLU A 72 -10.82 -3.62 -5.29
N MET A 73 -12.06 -3.46 -4.81
CA MET A 73 -12.99 -2.47 -5.35
C MET A 73 -12.48 -1.04 -5.20
N TRP A 74 -11.89 -0.70 -4.05
CA TRP A 74 -11.34 0.63 -3.82
C TRP A 74 -10.14 0.91 -4.71
N VAL A 75 -9.22 -0.05 -4.88
CA VAL A 75 -8.07 0.08 -5.80
C VAL A 75 -8.56 0.28 -7.22
N THR A 76 -9.50 -0.55 -7.67
CA THR A 76 -10.08 -0.41 -9.02
C THR A 76 -10.71 0.97 -9.24
N ARG A 77 -11.43 1.49 -8.24
CA ARG A 77 -12.05 2.83 -8.32
C ARG A 77 -11.03 3.96 -8.42
N HIS A 78 -9.85 3.80 -7.82
CA HIS A 78 -8.83 4.87 -7.74
C HIS A 78 -7.59 4.56 -8.58
N GLU A 79 -7.68 3.59 -9.50
CA GLU A 79 -6.55 3.03 -10.23
C GLU A 79 -5.67 4.11 -10.87
N ALA A 80 -6.26 5.02 -11.64
CA ALA A 80 -5.53 6.07 -12.35
C ALA A 80 -4.68 6.93 -11.40
N ARG A 81 -5.27 7.38 -10.28
CA ARG A 81 -4.56 8.16 -9.25
C ARG A 81 -3.46 7.33 -8.59
N LEU A 82 -3.73 6.06 -8.29
CA LEU A 82 -2.77 5.18 -7.63
C LEU A 82 -1.55 4.91 -8.52
N ARG A 83 -1.76 4.68 -9.82
CA ARG A 83 -0.67 4.55 -10.81
C ARG A 83 0.17 5.84 -10.86
N GLU A 84 -0.47 7.00 -10.86
CA GLU A 84 0.23 8.30 -10.81
C GLU A 84 1.06 8.48 -9.53
N ASP A 85 0.50 8.10 -8.38
CA ASP A 85 1.20 8.16 -7.10
C ASP A 85 2.40 7.19 -7.08
N VAL A 86 2.26 5.97 -7.63
CA VAL A 86 3.35 4.98 -7.75
C VAL A 86 4.45 5.50 -8.66
N ALA A 87 4.11 6.08 -9.82
CA ALA A 87 5.09 6.65 -10.75
C ALA A 87 5.92 7.77 -10.11
N LYS A 88 5.30 8.62 -9.27
CA LYS A 88 6.01 9.66 -8.51
C LYS A 88 7.01 9.04 -7.51
N ILE A 89 6.62 7.94 -6.85
CA ILE A 89 7.49 7.21 -5.93
C ILE A 89 8.64 6.52 -6.67
N GLU A 90 8.38 5.89 -7.80
CA GLU A 90 9.41 5.25 -8.62
C GLU A 90 10.44 6.27 -9.11
N ALA A 91 10.00 7.40 -9.66
CA ALA A 91 10.90 8.47 -10.10
C ALA A 91 11.79 8.99 -8.95
N TYR A 92 11.22 9.14 -7.75
CA TYR A 92 12.00 9.50 -6.56
C TYR A 92 13.02 8.42 -6.19
N ARG A 93 12.61 7.14 -6.17
CA ARG A 93 13.49 6.00 -5.86
C ARG A 93 14.62 5.87 -6.87
N GLU A 94 14.36 6.10 -8.14
CA GLU A 94 15.36 6.10 -9.21
C GLU A 94 16.37 7.24 -9.04
N ALA A 95 15.91 8.47 -8.77
CA ALA A 95 16.79 9.61 -8.53
C ALA A 95 17.72 9.37 -7.32
N VAL A 96 17.18 8.83 -6.23
CA VAL A 96 17.97 8.48 -5.03
C VAL A 96 18.91 7.29 -5.29
N ARG A 97 18.50 6.30 -6.10
CA ARG A 97 19.36 5.18 -6.48
C ARG A 97 20.53 5.63 -7.34
N ALA A 98 20.30 6.56 -8.27
CA ALA A 98 21.34 7.13 -9.12
C ALA A 98 22.35 7.96 -8.33
N ASN A 99 21.89 8.68 -7.30
CA ASN A 99 22.76 9.39 -6.37
C ASN A 99 22.15 9.40 -4.97
N ARG A 100 22.75 8.62 -4.05
CA ARG A 100 22.25 8.54 -2.65
C ARG A 100 22.28 9.88 -1.92
N LEU A 101 23.22 10.77 -2.26
CA LEU A 101 23.29 12.12 -1.67
C LEU A 101 22.14 13.02 -2.16
N ALA A 102 21.48 12.69 -3.27
CA ALA A 102 20.32 13.44 -3.75
C ALA A 102 19.13 13.38 -2.77
N LYS A 103 19.06 12.38 -1.88
CA LYS A 103 18.04 12.32 -0.81
C LYS A 103 18.08 13.57 0.11
N LEU A 104 19.22 14.25 0.21
CA LEU A 104 19.35 15.49 1.00
C LEU A 104 18.68 16.70 0.34
N HIS A 105 18.40 16.63 -0.97
CA HIS A 105 17.94 17.77 -1.76
C HIS A 105 16.61 17.51 -2.49
N ILE A 106 16.26 16.25 -2.73
CA ILE A 106 15.00 15.84 -3.35
C ILE A 106 14.06 15.39 -2.24
N LYS A 107 12.90 16.06 -2.14
CA LYS A 107 11.86 15.66 -1.18
C LYS A 107 11.13 14.42 -1.67
N PRO A 108 10.78 13.48 -0.78
CA PRO A 108 9.90 12.38 -1.13
C PRO A 108 8.54 12.93 -1.62
N PRO A 109 7.86 12.24 -2.54
CA PRO A 109 6.58 12.70 -3.08
C PRO A 109 5.47 12.74 -2.03
N PHE A 110 5.60 11.97 -0.94
CA PHE A 110 4.66 11.92 0.17
C PHE A 110 5.38 12.03 1.52
N GLY A 111 4.74 12.70 2.48
CA GLY A 111 5.39 13.19 3.69
C GLY A 111 5.76 12.16 4.77
N TRP A 112 5.43 10.88 4.59
CA TRP A 112 5.75 9.84 5.57
C TRP A 112 7.01 9.02 5.21
N GLU A 113 7.46 9.06 3.96
CA GLU A 113 8.72 8.43 3.53
C GLU A 113 9.91 9.37 3.81
N GLY A 114 10.19 9.63 5.10
CA GLY A 114 11.35 10.41 5.57
C GLY A 114 12.46 9.52 6.09
#